data_AF-A0A7C1H6D6-F1
#
_entry.id   AF-A0A7C1H6D6-F1
#
_cell.length_a   1.000
_cell.length_b   1.000
_cell.length_c   1.000
_cell.angle_alpha   90.00
_cell.angle_beta   90.00
_cell.angle_gamma   90.00
#
_symmetry.space_group_name_H-M   'P 1'
#
loop_
_entity.id
_entity.type
_entity.pdbx_description
1 polymer ?
#
loop_
_entity_poly.entity_id
_entity_poly.type
_entity_poly.pdbx_seq_one_letter_code
_entity_poly.pdbx_strand_id
1 'polypeptide(L)'
;MMKAANESFPRNTLRQAEMALKGWKESKGDLDVPKMNIKQFEEKIAHATEKVELAERLKLERTEAVKSRNESLKVVWDLTKRVRNAAKATYGDGSAKIEKFGGKASRKRSRKSEDY
;
A
#
# COMPACT_ATOMS: atom_id res chain seq x y z
N MET A 1 -1.98 6.74 15.87
CA MET A 1 -2.77 6.24 14.73
C MET A 1 -4.17 6.80 14.86
N MET A 2 -4.61 7.68 13.95
CA MET A 2 -6.03 8.00 13.88
C MET A 2 -6.77 6.76 13.38
N LYS A 3 -7.66 6.21 14.21
CA LYS A 3 -8.64 5.21 13.74
C LYS A 3 -9.51 5.92 12.71
N ALA A 4 -9.41 5.52 11.44
CA ALA A 4 -10.40 5.93 10.45
C ALA A 4 -11.77 5.48 10.97
N ALA A 5 -12.72 6.41 11.08
CA ALA A 5 -14.09 6.07 11.37
C ALA A 5 -14.58 5.12 10.27
N ASN A 6 -15.10 3.97 10.66
CA ASN A 6 -15.59 2.94 9.73
C ASN A 6 -16.99 3.35 9.22
N GLU A 7 -17.11 4.58 8.71
CA GLU A 7 -18.33 5.08 8.11
C GLU A 7 -18.48 4.40 6.76
N SER A 8 -19.44 3.47 6.69
CA SER A 8 -19.76 2.76 5.44
C SER A 8 -20.79 3.57 4.68
N PHE A 9 -20.41 4.04 3.49
CA PHE A 9 -21.32 4.66 2.54
C PHE A 9 -21.57 3.71 1.36
N PRO A 10 -22.75 3.79 0.71
CA PRO A 10 -23.00 3.05 -0.53
C PRO A 10 -21.93 3.34 -1.61
N ARG A 11 -21.56 2.32 -2.41
CA ARG A 11 -20.59 2.49 -3.51
C ARG A 11 -21.06 3.48 -4.58
N ASN A 12 -22.36 3.70 -4.67
CA ASN A 12 -22.99 4.59 -5.64
C ASN A 12 -23.42 5.94 -5.04
N THR A 13 -22.86 6.37 -3.89
CA THR A 13 -23.24 7.63 -3.24
C THR A 13 -23.15 8.84 -4.18
N LEU A 14 -22.10 8.99 -4.98
CA LEU A 14 -22.00 10.09 -5.96
C LEU A 14 -23.14 10.05 -6.97
N ARG A 15 -23.42 8.86 -7.53
CA ARG A 15 -24.53 8.67 -8.47
C ARG A 15 -25.89 8.97 -7.83
N GLN A 16 -26.11 8.56 -6.58
CA GLN A 16 -27.33 8.89 -5.84
C GLN A 16 -27.45 10.40 -5.62
N ALA A 17 -26.35 11.08 -5.29
CA ALA A 17 -26.32 12.53 -5.10
C ALA A 17 -26.60 13.29 -6.41
N GLU A 18 -26.04 12.83 -7.54
CA GLU A 18 -26.34 13.39 -8.86
C GLU A 18 -27.81 13.21 -9.25
N MET A 19 -28.39 12.04 -8.98
CA MET A 19 -29.82 11.79 -9.22
C MET A 19 -30.70 12.69 -8.34
N ALA A 20 -30.35 12.85 -7.07
CA ALA A 20 -31.05 13.76 -6.16
C ALA A 20 -30.94 15.22 -6.61
N LEU A 21 -29.76 15.66 -7.04
CA LEU A 21 -29.54 17.00 -7.58
C LEU A 21 -30.38 17.24 -8.83
N LYS A 22 -30.42 16.26 -9.74
CA LYS A 22 -31.24 16.34 -10.95
C LYS A 22 -32.72 16.48 -10.60
N GLY A 23 -33.23 15.62 -9.72
CA GLY A 23 -34.62 15.70 -9.25
C GLY A 23 -34.93 17.05 -8.61
N TRP A 24 -34.05 17.56 -7.74
CA TRP A 24 -34.25 18.84 -7.08
C TRP A 24 -34.31 20.02 -8.07
N LYS A 25 -33.45 20.01 -9.11
CA LYS A 25 -33.52 21.01 -10.19
C LYS A 25 -34.80 20.93 -11.01
N GLU A 26 -35.30 19.71 -11.27
CA GLU A 26 -36.51 19.47 -12.06
C GLU A 26 -37.79 19.88 -11.30
N SER A 27 -37.78 19.84 -9.97
CA SER A 27 -38.91 20.24 -9.12
C SER A 27 -39.23 21.74 -9.11
N LYS A 28 -38.50 22.60 -9.83
CA LYS A 28 -38.79 24.05 -10.05
C LYS A 28 -39.32 24.84 -8.83
N GLY A 29 -38.82 24.57 -7.63
CA GLY A 29 -39.21 25.28 -6.41
C GLY A 29 -40.27 24.59 -5.53
N ASP A 30 -40.80 23.44 -5.95
CA ASP A 30 -41.72 22.63 -5.14
C ASP A 30 -41.02 21.93 -3.96
N LEU A 31 -39.69 21.86 -3.99
CA LEU A 31 -38.87 21.26 -2.95
C LEU A 31 -37.98 22.32 -2.27
N ASP A 32 -38.38 22.69 -1.05
CA ASP A 32 -37.55 23.48 -0.14
C ASP A 32 -36.72 22.55 0.78
N VAL A 33 -35.40 22.75 0.78
CA VAL A 33 -34.48 22.00 1.64
C VAL A 33 -33.89 22.97 2.66
N PRO A 34 -34.24 22.85 3.94
CA PRO A 34 -33.80 23.80 4.95
C PRO A 34 -32.28 23.92 5.01
N LYS A 35 -31.77 25.18 5.01
CA LYS A 35 -30.35 25.53 5.15
C LYS A 35 -29.42 25.02 4.04
N MET A 36 -29.96 24.57 2.91
CA MET A 36 -29.17 24.15 1.77
C MET A 36 -29.82 24.62 0.48
N ASN A 37 -29.05 25.18 -0.44
CA ASN A 37 -29.51 25.45 -1.79
C ASN A 37 -28.84 24.52 -2.81
N ILE A 38 -29.38 24.51 -4.02
CA ILE A 38 -28.89 23.67 -5.13
C ILE A 38 -27.40 23.88 -5.37
N LYS A 39 -26.94 25.14 -5.42
CA LYS A 39 -25.54 25.48 -5.67
C LYS A 39 -24.60 24.90 -4.60
N GLN A 40 -24.98 24.98 -3.33
CA GLN A 40 -24.22 24.39 -2.23
C GLN A 40 -24.14 22.87 -2.37
N PHE A 41 -25.23 22.21 -2.77
CA PHE A 41 -25.22 20.77 -2.99
C PHE A 41 -24.35 20.36 -4.18
N GLU A 42 -24.38 21.12 -5.28
CA GLU A 42 -23.48 20.96 -6.43
C GLU A 42 -22.01 21.08 -6.04
N GLU A 43 -21.65 22.11 -5.28
CA GLU A 43 -20.29 22.33 -4.79
C GLU A 43 -19.82 21.15 -3.93
N LYS A 44 -20.70 20.57 -3.09
CA LYS A 44 -20.38 19.40 -2.28
C LYS A 44 -20.18 18.14 -3.13
N ILE A 45 -21.00 17.93 -4.16
CA ILE A 45 -20.83 16.82 -5.11
C ILE A 45 -19.50 16.97 -5.84
N ALA A 46 -19.20 18.15 -6.39
CA ALA A 46 -17.96 18.41 -7.11
C ALA A 46 -16.72 18.16 -6.23
N HIS A 47 -16.73 18.68 -5.00
CA HIS A 47 -15.65 18.44 -4.04
C HIS A 47 -15.51 16.95 -3.69
N ALA A 48 -16.61 16.22 -3.49
CA ALA A 48 -16.57 14.78 -3.22
C ALA A 48 -16.00 14.00 -4.41
N THR A 49 -16.39 14.34 -5.64
CA THR A 49 -15.84 13.75 -6.87
C THR A 49 -14.33 13.96 -6.96
N GLU A 50 -13.84 15.18 -6.74
CA GLU A 50 -12.40 15.48 -6.73
C GLU A 50 -11.64 14.61 -5.73
N LYS A 51 -12.19 14.38 -4.52
CA LYS A 51 -11.55 13.53 -3.51
C LYS A 51 -11.54 12.05 -3.90
N VAL A 52 -12.60 11.57 -4.55
CA VAL A 52 -12.65 10.18 -5.05
C VAL A 52 -11.61 9.98 -6.16
N GLU A 53 -11.51 10.91 -7.11
CA GLU A 53 -10.51 10.86 -8.17
C GLU A 53 -9.07 10.93 -7.63
N LEU A 54 -8.83 11.83 -6.67
CA LEU A 54 -7.55 11.91 -5.98
C LEU A 54 -7.20 10.60 -5.27
N ALA A 55 -8.16 9.97 -4.59
CA ALA A 55 -7.93 8.70 -3.90
C ALA A 55 -7.56 7.57 -4.87
N GLU A 56 -8.25 7.45 -6.01
CA GLU A 56 -7.91 6.44 -7.02
C GLU A 56 -6.55 6.71 -7.66
N ARG A 57 -6.19 7.97 -7.94
CA ARG A 57 -4.84 8.33 -8.39
C ARG A 57 -3.76 7.93 -7.38
N LEU A 58 -3.94 8.27 -6.10
CA LEU A 58 -2.97 7.92 -5.05
C LEU A 58 -2.82 6.41 -4.88
N LYS A 59 -3.89 5.65 -5.11
CA LYS A 59 -3.86 4.18 -5.08
C LYS A 59 -3.03 3.61 -6.24
N LEU A 60 -3.14 4.19 -7.44
CA LEU A 60 -2.29 3.83 -8.58
C LEU A 60 -0.82 4.18 -8.30
N GLU A 61 -0.54 5.40 -7.84
CA GLU A 61 0.82 5.85 -7.48
C GLU A 61 1.44 4.95 -6.39
N ARG A 62 0.66 4.58 -5.37
CA ARG A 62 1.10 3.64 -4.32
C ARG A 62 1.47 2.29 -4.91
N THR A 63 0.70 1.81 -5.89
CA THR A 63 0.95 0.51 -6.52
C THR A 63 2.28 0.53 -7.27
N GLU A 64 2.55 1.59 -8.02
CA GLU A 64 3.82 1.76 -8.74
C GLU A 64 5.00 1.94 -7.78
N ALA A 65 4.84 2.74 -6.72
CA ALA A 65 5.86 2.91 -5.69
C ALA A 65 6.20 1.59 -4.99
N VAL A 66 5.20 0.74 -4.71
CA VAL A 66 5.41 -0.59 -4.12
C VAL A 66 6.17 -1.50 -5.09
N LYS A 67 5.86 -1.46 -6.38
CA LYS A 67 6.57 -2.22 -7.41
C LYS A 67 8.03 -1.80 -7.49
N SER A 68 8.31 -0.51 -7.65
CA SER A 68 9.66 0.05 -7.72
C SER A 68 10.48 -0.26 -6.46
N ARG A 69 9.86 -0.17 -5.27
CA ARG A 69 10.48 -0.58 -4.01
C ARG A 69 10.89 -2.05 -4.04
N ASN A 70 10.00 -2.94 -4.49
CA ASN A 70 10.28 -4.37 -4.49
C ASN A 70 11.39 -4.74 -5.49
N GLU A 71 11.43 -4.09 -6.66
CA GLU A 71 12.51 -4.25 -7.63
C GLU A 71 13.86 -3.82 -7.04
N SER A 72 13.90 -2.67 -6.37
CA SER A 72 15.10 -2.17 -5.68
C SER A 72 15.56 -3.12 -4.58
N LEU A 73 14.63 -3.60 -3.74
CA LEU A 73 14.94 -4.53 -2.66
C LEU A 73 15.45 -5.88 -3.17
N LYS A 74 14.97 -6.35 -4.33
CA LYS A 74 15.47 -7.57 -4.96
C LYS A 74 16.95 -7.44 -5.30
N VAL A 75 17.36 -6.32 -5.90
CA VAL A 75 18.77 -6.05 -6.24
C VAL A 75 19.64 -6.00 -4.98
N VAL A 76 19.20 -5.26 -3.95
CA VAL A 76 19.92 -5.16 -2.68
C VAL A 76 20.09 -6.54 -2.04
N TRP A 77 19.04 -7.37 -2.08
CA TRP A 77 19.10 -8.72 -1.53
C TRP A 77 20.08 -9.62 -2.29
N ASP A 78 20.09 -9.54 -3.62
CA ASP A 78 21.04 -10.30 -4.45
C ASP A 78 22.49 -9.90 -4.16
N LEU A 79 22.78 -8.60 -4.04
CA LEU A 79 24.09 -8.10 -3.65
C LEU A 79 24.46 -8.54 -2.23
N THR A 80 23.53 -8.48 -1.29
CA THR A 80 23.72 -8.94 0.10
C THR A 80 24.11 -10.42 0.14
N LYS A 81 23.45 -11.28 -0.65
CA LYS A 81 23.81 -12.70 -0.77
C LYS A 81 25.23 -12.87 -1.32
N ARG A 82 25.61 -12.10 -2.35
CA ARG A 82 26.97 -12.15 -2.92
C ARG A 82 28.03 -11.80 -1.88
N VAL A 83 27.83 -10.74 -1.09
CA VAL A 83 28.73 -10.36 0.01
C VAL A 83 28.84 -11.48 1.05
N ARG A 84 27.72 -12.07 1.46
CA ARG A 84 27.72 -13.19 2.40
C ARG A 84 28.47 -14.41 1.86
N ASN A 85 28.29 -14.73 0.58
CA ASN A 85 28.99 -15.85 -0.06
C ASN A 85 30.50 -15.58 -0.17
N ALA A 86 30.90 -14.35 -0.51
CA ALA A 86 32.30 -13.95 -0.51
C ALA A 86 32.93 -14.07 0.89
N ALA A 87 32.24 -13.59 1.94
CA ALA A 87 32.71 -13.72 3.32
C ALA A 87 32.90 -15.19 3.74
N LYS A 88 31.98 -16.08 3.33
CA LYS A 88 32.10 -17.52 3.55
C LYS A 88 33.29 -18.14 2.82
N ALA A 89 33.50 -17.79 1.56
CA ALA A 89 34.63 -18.25 0.78
C ALA A 89 35.97 -17.80 1.38
N THR A 90 36.03 -16.57 1.91
CA THR A 90 37.26 -15.99 2.49
C THR A 90 37.57 -16.51 3.90
N TYR A 91 36.58 -16.63 4.78
CA TYR A 91 36.80 -16.94 6.20
C TYR A 91 36.45 -18.38 6.59
N GLY A 92 35.78 -19.13 5.72
CA GLY A 92 35.26 -20.47 5.99
C GLY A 92 33.93 -20.45 6.74
N ASP A 93 33.01 -21.35 6.36
CA ASP A 93 31.61 -21.42 6.83
C ASP A 93 31.41 -21.59 8.35
N GLY A 94 32.45 -22.03 9.07
CA GLY A 94 32.46 -22.21 10.52
C GLY A 94 33.00 -21.01 11.30
N SER A 95 33.45 -19.95 10.62
CA SER A 95 34.07 -18.79 11.27
C SER A 95 33.03 -17.89 11.94
N ALA A 96 33.27 -17.54 13.21
CA ALA A 96 32.46 -16.55 13.93
C ALA A 96 32.46 -15.17 13.23
N LYS A 97 33.43 -14.90 12.35
CA LYS A 97 33.47 -13.68 11.53
C LYS A 97 32.26 -13.56 10.58
N ILE A 98 31.62 -14.67 10.20
CA ILE A 98 30.43 -14.68 9.33
C ILE A 98 29.21 -14.03 10.01
N GLU A 99 29.14 -14.06 11.34
CA GLU A 99 28.01 -13.49 12.09
C GLU A 99 27.88 -11.97 11.90
N LYS A 100 29.02 -11.29 11.70
CA LYS A 100 29.07 -9.85 11.39
C LYS A 100 28.42 -9.48 10.05
N PHE A 101 28.26 -10.45 9.14
CA PHE A 101 27.61 -10.27 7.84
C PHE A 101 26.13 -10.73 7.86
N GLY A 102 25.57 -10.95 9.05
CA GLY A 102 24.20 -11.42 9.25
C GLY A 102 23.98 -12.88 8.84
N GLY A 103 25.05 -13.67 8.68
CA GLY A 103 24.97 -15.12 8.57
C GLY A 103 24.95 -15.77 9.95
N LYS A 104 24.49 -17.03 10.06
CA LYS A 104 24.75 -17.86 11.24
C LYS A 104 25.95 -18.76 10.93
N ALA A 105 26.94 -18.82 11.83
CA ALA A 105 28.02 -19.79 11.69
C ALA A 105 27.41 -21.20 11.64
N SER A 106 27.74 -21.99 10.62
CA SER A 106 27.28 -23.37 10.58
C SER A 106 28.02 -24.13 11.68
N ARG A 107 27.29 -24.67 12.66
CA ARG A 107 27.87 -25.66 13.57
C ARG A 107 28.37 -26.83 12.71
N LYS A 108 29.61 -27.29 12.91
CA LYS A 108 30.15 -28.48 12.25
C LYS A 108 29.09 -29.58 12.26
N ARG A 109 28.52 -29.96 11.11
CA ARG A 109 27.83 -31.24 10.98
C ARG A 109 28.92 -32.29 11.21
N SER A 110 28.81 -33.06 12.28
CA SER A 110 29.59 -34.28 12.43
C SER A 110 29.30 -35.14 11.20
N ARG A 111 30.33 -35.44 10.40
CA ARG A 111 30.27 -36.60 9.52
C ARG A 111 30.02 -37.77 10.45
N LYS A 112 28.85 -38.40 10.39
CA LYS A 112 28.70 -39.77 10.91
C LYS A 112 29.76 -40.58 10.18
N SER A 113 30.74 -41.11 10.91
CA SER A 113 31.55 -42.22 10.42
C SER A 113 30.57 -43.37 10.17
N GLU A 114 30.54 -43.87 8.94
CA GLU A 114 30.07 -45.23 8.70
C GLU A 114 31.18 -46.14 9.23
N ASP A 115 30.96 -46.68 10.42
CA ASP A 115 31.75 -47.80 10.94
C ASP A 115 31.40 -49.03 10.08
N TYR A 116 32.41 -49.55 9.37
CA TYR A 116 32.40 -50.85 8.69
C TYR A 116 33.00 -51.92 9.61
#